data_AF-A0A7C3GP21-F1
#
_entry.id   AF-A0A7C3GP21-F1
#
_cell.length_a   1.000
_cell.length_b   1.000
_cell.length_c   1.000
_cell.angle_alpha   90.00
_cell.angle_beta   90.00
_cell.angle_gamma   90.00
#
_symmetry.space_group_name_H-M   'P 1'
#
loop_
_entity.id
_entity.type
_entity.pdbx_description
1 polymer ?
#
loop_
_entity_poly.entity_id
_entity_poly.type
_entity_poly.pdbx_seq_one_letter_code
_entity_poly.pdbx_strand_id
1 'polypeptide(L)' 'TEHIYAEGDERDSNVIEVFIRRLRKKLDPDNQLNPIETLRGRGYRWSLQRSRS' A
#
# COMPACT_ATOMS: atom_id res chain seq x y z
N THR A 1 8.33 -9.46 -19.32
CA THR A 1 6.91 -9.23 -19.67
C THR A 1 6.18 -8.97 -18.37
N GLU A 2 6.16 -7.73 -17.90
CA GLU A 2 5.51 -7.33 -16.63
C GLU A 2 4.86 -5.96 -16.83
N HIS A 3 3.78 -5.96 -17.60
CA HIS A 3 2.78 -4.91 -17.57
C HIS A 3 1.44 -5.62 -17.36
N ILE A 4 1.26 -6.13 -16.13
CA ILE A 4 -0.07 -6.46 -15.62
C ILE A 4 -0.84 -5.12 -15.54
N TYR A 5 -2.16 -5.16 -15.68
CA TYR A 5 -3.11 -4.04 -15.72
C TYR A 5 -3.42 -3.54 -17.15
N ALA A 6 -4.12 -4.40 -17.89
CA ALA A 6 -4.94 -4.01 -19.03
C ALA A 6 -6.34 -3.62 -18.55
N GLU A 7 -6.77 -2.41 -18.91
CA GLU A 7 -8.17 -2.03 -19.16
C GLU A 7 -9.21 -2.25 -18.04
N GLY A 8 -8.91 -1.90 -16.78
CA GLY A 8 -9.89 -1.93 -15.68
C GLY A 8 -9.61 -1.03 -14.46
N ASP A 9 -8.68 -0.08 -14.56
CA ASP A 9 -7.97 0.58 -13.44
C ASP A 9 -8.82 1.32 -12.38
N GLU A 10 -10.09 1.65 -12.66
CA GLU A 10 -10.90 2.45 -11.72
C GLU A 10 -11.64 1.61 -10.67
N ARG A 11 -12.00 0.35 -10.98
CA ARG A 11 -12.82 -0.46 -10.07
C ARG A 11 -12.01 -1.13 -8.96
N ASP A 12 -10.79 -1.56 -9.26
CA ASP A 12 -9.93 -2.27 -8.31
C ASP A 12 -9.15 -1.34 -7.38
N SER A 13 -8.93 -0.08 -7.78
CA SER A 13 -8.24 0.91 -6.95
C SER A 13 -8.93 1.12 -5.60
N ASN A 14 -10.27 1.10 -5.56
CA ASN A 14 -11.06 1.18 -4.33
C ASN A 14 -10.81 0.00 -3.38
N VAL A 15 -10.70 -1.20 -3.93
CA VAL A 15 -10.50 -2.43 -3.13
C VAL A 15 -9.07 -2.46 -2.57
N ILE A 16 -8.08 -2.10 -3.39
CA ILE A 16 -6.69 -1.99 -2.94
C ILE A 16 -6.56 -0.92 -1.86
N GLU A 17 -7.21 0.24 -2.01
CA GLU A 17 -7.20 1.29 -1.00
C GLU A 17 -7.82 0.81 0.33
N VAL A 18 -8.96 0.10 0.27
CA VAL A 18 -9.58 -0.50 1.46
C VAL A 18 -8.64 -1.49 2.14
N PHE A 19 -7.96 -2.34 1.38
CA PHE A 19 -6.99 -3.28 1.94
C PHE A 19 -5.78 -2.58 2.54
N ILE A 20 -5.20 -1.59 1.87
CA ILE A 20 -4.09 -0.81 2.42
C ILE A 20 -4.51 -0.06 3.69
N ARG A 21 -5.73 0.49 3.74
CA ARG A 21 -6.26 1.14 4.95
C ARG A 21 -6.40 0.18 6.11
N ARG A 22 -6.93 -1.03 5.86
CA ARG A 22 -7.05 -2.09 6.89
C ARG A 22 -5.68 -2.59 7.32
N LEU A 23 -4.75 -2.76 6.40
CA LEU A 23 -3.40 -3.22 6.66
C LEU A 23 -2.61 -2.22 7.51
N ARG A 24 -2.68 -0.92 7.19
CA ARG A 24 -2.09 0.15 8.02
C ARG A 24 -2.57 0.07 9.46
N LYS A 25 -3.89 -0.02 9.68
CA LYS A 25 -4.48 -0.18 11.02
C LYS A 25 -4.02 -1.45 11.74
N LYS A 26 -3.81 -2.54 11.00
CA LYS A 26 -3.38 -3.82 11.59
C LYS A 26 -1.90 -3.78 12.01
N LEU A 27 -1.06 -3.10 11.24
CA LEU A 27 0.39 -2.99 11.49
C LEU A 27 0.73 -1.92 12.52
N ASP A 28 -0.07 -0.85 12.55
CA ASP A 28 0.18 0.34 13.34
C ASP A 28 -1.15 0.91 13.82
N PRO A 29 -1.81 0.24 14.79
CA PRO A 29 -3.14 0.64 15.27
C PRO A 29 -3.16 2.04 15.88
N ASP A 30 -2.02 2.48 16.43
CA ASP A 30 -1.84 3.78 17.08
C ASP A 30 -1.26 4.85 16.13
N ASN A 31 -1.03 4.53 14.85
CA ASN A 31 -0.46 5.40 13.81
C ASN A 31 0.91 6.03 14.18
N GLN A 32 1.75 5.33 14.93
CA GLN A 32 3.07 5.81 15.36
C GLN A 32 4.16 5.55 14.31
N LEU A 33 4.07 4.43 13.60
CA LEU A 33 5.11 3.92 12.71
C LEU A 33 4.90 4.32 11.24
N ASN A 34 3.65 4.56 10.83
CA ASN A 34 3.24 4.89 9.46
C ASN A 34 3.91 4.01 8.38
N PRO A 35 3.72 2.67 8.43
CA PRO A 35 4.58 1.70 7.77
C PRO A 35 4.45 1.62 6.23
N ILE A 36 3.38 2.20 5.68
CA ILE A 36 3.07 2.16 4.23
C ILE A 36 2.74 3.57 3.76
N GLU A 37 3.51 4.08 2.80
CA GLU A 37 3.30 5.37 2.15
C GLU A 37 2.55 5.21 0.83
N THR A 38 1.64 6.15 0.52
CA THR A 38 0.98 6.23 -0.79
C THR A 38 1.74 7.21 -1.68
N LEU A 39 2.24 6.71 -2.81
CA LEU A 39 2.88 7.50 -3.84
C LEU A 39 1.87 7.69 -4.99
N ARG A 40 1.31 8.90 -5.13
CA ARG A 40 0.32 9.20 -6.19
C ARG A 40 0.89 8.85 -7.57
N GLY A 41 0.11 8.11 -8.36
CA GLY A 41 0.50 7.61 -9.68
C GLY A 41 1.57 6.51 -9.67
N ARG A 42 2.00 6.01 -8.50
CA ARG A 42 3.05 4.98 -8.37
C ARG A 42 2.69 3.82 -7.43
N GLY A 43 1.63 3.93 -6.65
CA GLY A 43 1.15 2.88 -5.75
C GLY A 43 1.59 3.07 -4.30
N TYR A 44 1.99 1.97 -3.64
CA TYR A 44 2.24 1.93 -2.19
C TYR A 44 3.65 1.41 -1.90
N ARG A 45 4.33 1.97 -0.89
CA ARG A 45 5.71 1.63 -0.53
C ARG A 45 5.86 1.42 0.98
N TRP A 46 6.65 0.43 1.38
CA TRP A 46 7.08 0.27 2.78
C TRP A 46 8.05 1.39 3.20
N SER A 47 7.76 2.05 4.31
CA SER A 47 8.60 3.12 4.89
C SER A 47 9.49 2.63 6.03
N LEU A 48 9.21 1.44 6.58
CA LEU A 48 9.97 0.88 7.69
C LEU A 48 11.37 0.45 7.24
N GLN A 49 12.37 0.77 8.07
CA GLN A 49 13.71 0.25 7.88
C GLN A 49 13.71 -1.26 8.11
N ARG A 50 14.27 -2.00 7.16
CA ARG A 50 14.45 -3.45 7.31
C ARG A 50 15.45 -3.69 8.46
N SER A 51 15.04 -4.45 9.48
CA SER A 51 15.98 -4.95 10.49
C SER A 51 17.06 -5.76 9.77
N ARG A 52 18.31 -5.30 9.84
CA ARG A 52 19.44 -6.10 9.34
C ARG A 52 19.60 -7.30 10.26
N SER A 53 19.58 -8.50 9.68
CA SER A 53 20.05 -9.73 10.33
C SER A 53 21.55 -9.86 10.15
#